data_AF-A0A537R2N0-F1
#
_entry.id   AF-A0A537R2N0-F1
#
_cell.length_a   1.000
_cell.length_b   1.000
_cell.length_c   1.000
_cell.angle_alpha   90.00
_cell.angle_beta   90.00
_cell.angle_gamma   90.00
#
_symmetry.space_group_name_H-M   'P 1'
#
loop_
_entity.id
_entity.type
_entity.pdbx_description
1 polymer ?
#
loop_
_entity_poly.entity_id
_entity_poly.type
_entity_poly.pdbx_seq_one_letter_code
_entity_poly.pdbx_strand_id
1 'polypeptide(L)'
;EMLVMNYRVAPLDPRRRAILDFAWKLTTAPAAIGEEDREGLRRAGLGDEDIFDLAETAAFFNMSNRMASGLDIIPNREYHRWDR
;
A
#
# COMPACT_ATOMS: atom_id res chain seq x y z
N GLU A 1 2.71 0.02 15.01
CA GLU A 1 3.16 1.41 14.73
C GLU A 1 4.10 1.57 13.54
N MET A 2 5.12 0.72 13.35
CA MET A 2 6.16 0.94 12.33
C MET A 2 5.62 1.18 10.90
N LEU A 3 4.58 0.45 10.47
CA LEU A 3 3.98 0.64 9.13
C LEU A 3 3.35 2.03 8.94
N VAL A 4 2.76 2.59 10.00
CA VAL A 4 2.12 3.92 9.97
C VAL A 4 3.17 5.02 9.82
N MET A 5 4.32 4.88 10.49
CA MET A 5 5.37 5.89 10.46
C MET A 5 6.29 5.74 9.24
N ASN A 6 6.83 4.54 9.02
CA ASN A 6 7.73 4.23 7.92
C ASN A 6 7.82 2.71 7.73
N TYR A 7 7.10 2.17 6.75
CA TYR A 7 7.13 0.73 6.49
C TYR A 7 8.54 0.17 6.21
N ARG A 8 9.50 1.02 5.81
CA ARG A 8 10.85 0.59 5.44
C ARG A 8 11.69 0.09 6.60
N VAL A 9 11.33 0.48 7.84
CA VAL A 9 12.03 0.04 9.07
C VAL A 9 11.36 -1.18 9.70
N ALA A 10 10.20 -1.62 9.20
CA ALA A 10 9.53 -2.80 9.72
C ALA A 10 10.30 -4.07 9.29
N PRO A 11 10.43 -5.08 10.18
CA PRO A 11 11.06 -6.36 9.86
C PRO A 11 10.12 -7.21 8.99
N LEU A 12 10.10 -6.92 7.69
CA LEU A 12 9.27 -7.59 6.70
C LEU A 12 10.08 -8.62 5.93
N ASP A 13 9.45 -9.75 5.61
CA ASP A 13 10.00 -10.68 4.64
C ASP A 13 10.05 -10.04 3.23
N PRO A 14 10.89 -10.57 2.32
CA PRO A 14 11.06 -10.00 0.99
C PRO A 14 9.76 -9.84 0.19
N ARG A 15 8.80 -10.76 0.35
CA ARG A 15 7.51 -10.68 -0.35
C ARG A 15 6.69 -9.51 0.15
N ARG A 16 6.52 -9.36 1.47
CA ARG A 16 5.80 -8.21 2.04
C ARG A 16 6.46 -6.89 1.71
N ARG A 17 7.80 -6.84 1.66
CA ARG A 17 8.52 -5.63 1.27
C ARG A 17 8.23 -5.24 -0.18
N ALA A 18 8.28 -6.19 -1.12
CA ALA A 18 7.97 -5.95 -2.53
C ALA A 18 6.55 -5.40 -2.73
N ILE A 19 5.57 -5.95 -2.00
CA ILE A 19 4.17 -5.48 -2.00
C ILE A 19 4.08 -4.01 -1.61
N LEU A 20 4.72 -3.61 -0.51
CA LEU A 20 4.67 -2.23 -0.03
C LEU A 20 5.46 -1.26 -0.90
N ASP A 21 6.60 -1.70 -1.46
CA ASP A 21 7.38 -0.88 -2.40
C ASP A 21 6.58 -0.60 -3.69
N PHE A 22 5.87 -1.59 -4.22
CA PHE A 22 4.96 -1.40 -5.36
C PHE A 22 3.80 -0.45 -5.02
N ALA A 23 3.12 -0.66 -3.90
CA ALA A 23 2.02 0.20 -3.45
C ALA A 23 2.47 1.65 -3.22
N TRP A 24 3.67 1.84 -2.67
CA TRP A 24 4.29 3.16 -2.53
C TRP A 24 4.51 3.83 -3.89
N LYS A 25 5.17 3.14 -4.84
CA LYS A 25 5.44 3.68 -6.17
C LYS A 25 4.16 4.00 -6.93
N LEU A 26 3.15 3.13 -6.87
CA LEU A 26 1.83 3.36 -7.47
C LEU A 26 1.13 4.59 -6.86
N THR A 27 1.37 4.87 -5.58
CA THR A 27 0.81 6.05 -4.89
C THR A 27 1.53 7.34 -5.29
N THR A 28 2.86 7.34 -5.36
CA THR A 28 3.66 8.57 -5.54
C THR A 28 4.00 8.89 -7.00
N ALA A 29 4.10 7.87 -7.84
CA ALA A 29 4.54 7.99 -9.24
C ALA A 29 3.86 6.93 -10.12
N PRO A 30 2.51 6.88 -10.20
CA PRO A 30 1.79 5.86 -10.96
C PRO A 30 2.18 5.84 -12.44
N ALA A 31 2.50 7.01 -13.03
CA ALA A 31 2.93 7.12 -14.43
C ALA A 31 4.29 6.45 -14.72
N ALA A 32 5.07 6.13 -13.69
CA ALA A 32 6.36 5.45 -13.81
C ALA A 32 6.27 3.94 -13.57
N ILE A 33 5.07 3.39 -13.36
CA ILE A 33 4.85 1.95 -13.22
C ILE A 33 5.01 1.27 -14.59
N GLY A 34 5.85 0.24 -14.64
CA GLY A 34 6.17 -0.51 -15.85
C GLY A 34 6.18 -2.02 -15.62
N GLU A 35 6.63 -2.76 -16.64
CA GLU A 35 6.68 -4.23 -16.57
C GLU A 35 7.68 -4.73 -15.54
N GLU A 36 8.79 -4.02 -15.36
CA GLU A 36 9.81 -4.39 -14.37
C GLU A 36 9.25 -4.43 -12.93
N ASP A 37 8.30 -3.54 -12.61
CA ASP A 37 7.64 -3.53 -11.30
C ASP A 37 6.78 -4.79 -11.09
N ARG A 38 6.03 -5.20 -12.12
CA ARG A 38 5.19 -6.42 -12.10
C ARG A 38 6.06 -7.68 -12.05
N GLU A 39 7.14 -7.72 -12.82
CA GLU A 39 8.13 -8.79 -12.76
C GLU A 39 8.82 -8.87 -11.39
N GLY A 40 9.06 -7.73 -10.74
CA GLY A 40 9.54 -7.69 -9.35
C GLY A 40 8.60 -8.39 -8.39
N LEU A 41 7.29 -8.19 -8.54
CA LEU A 41 6.27 -8.88 -7.74
C LEU A 41 6.20 -10.38 -8.06
N ARG A 42 6.28 -10.77 -9.33
CA ARG A 42 6.31 -12.20 -9.73
C ARG A 42 7.52 -12.91 -9.14
N ARG A 43 8.71 -12.29 -9.17
CA ARG A 43 9.92 -12.81 -8.52
C ARG A 43 9.76 -12.94 -7.00
N ALA A 44 8.92 -12.12 -6.39
CA ALA A 44 8.56 -12.21 -4.98
C ALA A 44 7.46 -13.27 -4.68
N GLY A 45 7.01 -14.01 -5.70
CA GLY A 45 6.05 -15.11 -5.58
C GLY A 45 4.59 -14.68 -5.66
N LEU A 46 4.29 -13.50 -6.22
CA LEU A 46 2.91 -13.09 -6.51
C LEU A 46 2.47 -13.58 -7.90
N GLY A 47 1.26 -14.14 -7.98
CA GLY A 47 0.58 -14.41 -9.24
C GLY A 47 -0.04 -13.16 -9.84
N ASP A 48 -0.53 -13.24 -11.08
CA ASP A 48 -1.18 -12.09 -11.73
C ASP A 48 -2.47 -11.64 -11.01
N GLU A 49 -3.22 -12.58 -10.41
CA GLU A 49 -4.38 -12.27 -9.56
C GLU A 49 -3.96 -11.51 -8.29
N ASP A 50 -2.88 -11.94 -7.62
CA ASP A 50 -2.34 -11.21 -6.46
C ASP A 50 -1.91 -9.77 -6.81
N ILE A 51 -1.35 -9.58 -8.02
CA ILE A 51 -0.93 -8.26 -8.51
C ILE A 51 -2.15 -7.38 -8.79
N PHE A 52 -3.22 -7.95 -9.33
CA PHE A 52 -4.50 -7.26 -9.51
C PHE A 52 -5.06 -6.80 -8.16
N ASP A 53 -5.18 -7.70 -7.19
CA ASP A 53 -5.72 -7.39 -5.86
C ASP A 53 -4.90 -6.31 -5.13
N LEU A 54 -3.57 -6.36 -5.28
CA LEU A 54 -2.66 -5.34 -4.76
C LEU A 54 -2.92 -3.97 -5.40
N ALA A 55 -3.00 -3.93 -6.73
CA ALA A 55 -3.24 -2.68 -7.46
C ALA A 55 -4.61 -2.08 -7.13
N GLU A 56 -5.65 -2.92 -7.07
CA GLU A 56 -7.00 -2.51 -6.68
C GLU A 56 -7.01 -1.94 -5.26
N THR A 57 -6.44 -2.66 -4.29
CA THR A 57 -6.39 -2.23 -2.89
C THR A 57 -5.67 -0.88 -2.75
N ALA A 58 -4.50 -0.74 -3.38
CA ALA A 58 -3.74 0.50 -3.36
C ALA A 58 -4.51 1.66 -4.03
N ALA A 59 -5.21 1.41 -5.14
CA ALA A 59 -6.03 2.40 -5.83
C ALA A 59 -7.25 2.83 -4.99
N PHE A 60 -7.92 1.88 -4.34
CA PHE A 60 -9.06 2.13 -3.47
C PHE A 60 -8.69 3.06 -2.31
N PHE A 61 -7.58 2.79 -1.61
CA PHE A 61 -7.12 3.68 -0.54
C PHE A 61 -6.64 5.02 -1.07
N ASN A 62 -6.09 5.08 -2.29
CA ASN A 62 -5.77 6.35 -2.94
C ASN A 62 -7.03 7.21 -3.16
N MET A 63 -8.16 6.63 -3.58
CA MET A 63 -9.44 7.33 -3.68
C MET A 63 -9.95 7.72 -2.28
N SER A 64 -10.02 6.77 -1.35
CA SER A 64 -10.53 6.98 0.01
C SER A 64 -9.78 8.10 0.73
N ASN A 65 -8.45 8.11 0.67
CA ASN A 65 -7.61 9.15 1.27
C ASN A 65 -7.89 10.53 0.68
N ARG A 66 -8.13 10.63 -0.63
CA ARG A 66 -8.48 11.90 -1.29
C ARG A 66 -9.85 12.40 -0.85
N MET A 67 -10.84 11.50 -0.73
CA MET A 67 -12.17 11.85 -0.23
C MET A 67 -12.11 12.33 1.23
N ALA A 68 -11.43 11.57 2.09
CA ALA A 68 -11.30 11.92 3.50
C ALA A 68 -10.59 13.25 3.72
N SER A 69 -9.47 13.46 3.01
CA SER A 69 -8.71 14.72 3.12
C SER A 69 -9.46 15.90 2.50
N GLY A 70 -10.19 15.69 1.41
CA GLY A 70 -10.95 16.75 0.73
C GLY A 70 -12.19 17.22 1.50
N LEU A 71 -12.73 16.38 2.39
CA LEU A 71 -13.95 16.65 3.15
C LEU A 71 -13.73 16.77 4.67
N ASP A 72 -12.48 16.72 5.13
CA ASP A 72 -12.13 16.72 6.56
C ASP A 72 -12.86 15.64 7.37
N ILE A 73 -12.85 14.40 6.84
CA ILE A 73 -13.48 13.25 7.50
C ILE A 73 -12.67 12.86 8.73
N ILE A 74 -13.29 12.92 9.91
CA ILE A 74 -12.66 12.61 11.20
C ILE A 74 -12.94 11.14 11.59
N PRO A 75 -11.92 10.33 11.92
CA PRO A 75 -12.12 8.96 12.37
C PRO A 75 -12.78 8.91 13.76
N ASN A 76 -13.50 7.82 14.03
CA ASN A 76 -14.12 7.59 15.33
C ASN A 76 -13.07 7.52 16.45
N ARG A 77 -13.40 8.05 17.64
CA ARG A 77 -12.44 8.18 18.74
C ARG A 77 -12.03 6.83 19.34
N GLU A 78 -12.88 5.82 19.22
CA GLU A 78 -12.67 4.46 19.71
C GLU A 78 -11.44 3.80 19.08
N TYR A 79 -11.16 4.08 17.79
CA TYR A 79 -10.03 3.51 17.07
C TYR A 79 -8.67 3.81 17.73
N HIS A 80 -8.53 4.93 18.45
CA HIS A 80 -7.28 5.29 19.13
C HIS A 80 -6.98 4.46 20.39
N ARG A 81 -7.92 3.61 20.81
CA ARG A 81 -7.82 2.77 22.01
C ARG A 81 -7.70 1.28 21.68
N TRP A 82 -7.99 0.87 20.46
CA TRP A 82 -7.85 -0.52 20.03
C TRP A 82 -6.39 -0.87 19.74
N ASP A 83 -6.01 -2.11 20.07
CA ASP A 83 -4.72 -2.74 19.76
C ASP A 83 -3.49 -1.84 20.00
N ARG A 84 -3.37 -1.35 21.24
CA ARG A 84 -2.15 -0.71 21.77
C ARG A 84 -1.12 -1.72 22.22
#